data_AF-A0A8J2K1F7-F1
#
_entry.id   AF-A0A8J2K1F7-F1
#
_cell.length_a   1.000
_cell.length_b   1.000
_cell.length_c   1.000
_cell.angle_alpha   90.00
_cell.angle_beta   90.00
_cell.angle_gamma   90.00
#
_symmetry.space_group_name_H-M   'P 1'
#
loop_
_entity.id
_entity.type
_entity.pdbx_description
1 polymer ?
#
loop_
_entity_poly.entity_id
_entity_poly.type
_entity_poly.pdbx_seq_one_letter_code
_entity_poly.pdbx_strand_id
1 'polypeptide(L)'
;MVGQNLQDHICTYLGPFFTNPNTSQILDRDASIIDAAKFFITKNGMTTSTTAHAMAFLATPKAKLEGLGDWSDIQLIYSGFSIFKEYARDVAHGFHMDPVKLQKYYEHAVEKDSFTVLTSLARPVQRGEILLRSSDPYDTLHIDPKYLQNQEDIQVLIQGVKMVVELAEKSSSFQRIGA
;
A
#
# COMPACT_ATOMS: atom_id res chain seq x y z
N MET A 1 26.90 15.35 7.17
CA MET A 1 27.19 15.98 5.86
C MET A 1 25.88 16.32 5.15
N VAL A 2 25.89 17.10 4.06
CA VAL A 2 24.69 17.32 3.24
C VAL A 2 24.26 15.98 2.63
N GLY A 3 22.95 15.69 2.62
CA GLY A 3 22.39 14.50 1.98
C GLY A 3 22.19 13.26 2.87
N GLN A 4 22.65 13.25 4.12
CA GLN A 4 22.69 12.03 4.98
C GLN A 4 21.49 11.85 5.94
N ASN A 5 20.33 12.42 5.61
CA ASN A 5 19.14 12.33 6.45
C ASN A 5 17.88 12.07 5.62
N LEU A 6 18.00 11.23 4.59
CA LEU A 6 16.83 10.82 3.81
C LEU A 6 15.89 10.05 4.72
N GLN A 7 14.64 10.52 4.78
CA GLN A 7 13.53 9.87 5.45
C GLN A 7 12.46 9.61 4.41
N ASP A 8 12.00 8.37 4.35
CA ASP A 8 10.90 7.98 3.50
C ASP A 8 10.16 6.80 4.13
N HIS A 9 8.90 6.64 3.79
CA HIS A 9 8.04 5.60 4.36
C HIS A 9 8.01 4.37 3.45
N ILE A 10 8.59 3.27 3.92
CA ILE A 10 8.45 1.99 3.23
C ILE A 10 7.06 1.40 3.50
N CYS A 11 6.41 0.93 2.44
CA CYS A 11 5.10 0.30 2.48
C CYS A 11 5.20 -1.15 2.00
N THR A 12 4.41 -2.04 2.60
CA THR A 12 4.15 -3.38 2.09
C THR A 12 2.69 -3.54 1.69
N TYR A 13 2.43 -4.29 0.62
CA TYR A 13 1.09 -4.59 0.13
C TYR A 13 0.62 -5.89 0.76
N LEU A 14 -0.50 -5.84 1.48
CA LEU A 14 -1.11 -7.03 2.06
C LEU A 14 -2.44 -7.34 1.40
N GLY A 15 -2.64 -8.62 1.09
CA GLY A 15 -3.77 -9.14 0.33
C GLY A 15 -3.30 -9.87 -0.94
N PRO A 16 -4.20 -10.20 -1.87
CA PRO A 16 -5.60 -9.79 -1.85
C PRO A 16 -6.39 -10.56 -0.79
N PHE A 17 -7.24 -9.84 -0.05
CA PHE A 17 -8.26 -10.45 0.80
C PHE A 17 -9.53 -10.59 -0.04
N PHE A 18 -9.94 -11.83 -0.31
CA PHE A 18 -11.10 -12.10 -1.15
C PHE A 18 -12.39 -11.66 -0.46
N THR A 19 -13.36 -11.22 -1.25
CA THR A 19 -14.67 -10.82 -0.75
C THR A 19 -15.78 -11.38 -1.63
N ASN A 20 -17.02 -11.22 -1.21
CA ASN A 20 -18.19 -11.60 -2.00
C ASN A 20 -18.21 -10.84 -3.33
N PRO A 21 -18.79 -11.41 -4.40
CA PRO A 21 -18.92 -10.74 -5.68
C PRO A 21 -19.60 -9.36 -5.58
N ASN A 22 -19.08 -8.39 -6.33
CA ASN A 22 -19.58 -7.00 -6.41
C ASN A 22 -19.48 -6.21 -5.08
N THR A 23 -18.48 -6.50 -4.25
CA THR A 23 -18.21 -5.74 -3.00
C THR A 23 -16.95 -4.88 -3.07
N SER A 24 -16.22 -4.98 -4.17
CA SER A 24 -14.97 -4.24 -4.45
C SER A 24 -14.95 -3.75 -5.90
N GLN A 25 -13.90 -3.03 -6.30
CA GLN A 25 -13.78 -2.45 -7.64
C GLN A 25 -12.77 -3.22 -8.49
N ILE A 26 -13.22 -3.78 -9.61
CA ILE A 26 -12.35 -4.40 -10.61
C ILE A 26 -12.34 -3.47 -11.82
N LEU A 27 -11.20 -2.86 -12.14
CA LEU A 27 -11.10 -1.90 -13.26
C LEU A 27 -11.60 -2.48 -14.59
N ASP A 28 -11.24 -3.73 -14.92
CA ASP A 28 -11.73 -4.39 -16.14
C ASP A 28 -13.27 -4.51 -16.21
N ARG A 29 -13.95 -4.59 -15.06
CA ARG A 29 -15.41 -4.70 -14.93
C ARG A 29 -16.10 -3.34 -14.83
N ASP A 30 -15.50 -2.42 -14.07
CA ASP A 30 -16.14 -1.21 -13.55
C ASP A 30 -15.65 0.09 -14.23
N ALA A 31 -14.64 0.00 -15.12
CA ALA A 31 -14.06 1.13 -15.85
C ALA A 31 -14.43 1.12 -17.35
N SER A 32 -15.71 1.23 -17.67
CA SER A 32 -16.18 1.23 -19.06
C SER A 32 -16.36 2.64 -19.63
N ILE A 33 -16.53 2.75 -20.96
CA ILE A 33 -16.88 4.02 -21.61
C ILE A 33 -18.24 4.56 -21.16
N ILE A 34 -19.15 3.68 -20.73
CA ILE A 34 -20.43 4.06 -20.15
C ILE A 34 -20.19 4.76 -18.81
N ASP A 35 -19.24 4.28 -18.00
CA ASP A 35 -18.91 4.90 -16.71
C ASP A 35 -18.18 6.23 -16.89
N ALA A 36 -17.34 6.36 -17.92
CA ALA A 36 -16.79 7.65 -18.33
C ALA A 36 -17.90 8.65 -18.71
N ALA A 37 -18.88 8.24 -19.51
CA ALA A 37 -20.02 9.09 -19.87
C ALA A 37 -20.87 9.48 -18.63
N LYS A 38 -21.14 8.53 -17.73
CA LYS A 38 -21.83 8.81 -16.46
C LYS A 38 -21.10 9.87 -15.65
N PHE A 39 -19.77 9.81 -15.57
CA PHE A 39 -18.99 10.85 -14.90
C PHE A 39 -19.13 12.22 -15.57
N PHE A 40 -19.06 12.30 -16.90
CA PHE A 40 -19.21 13.60 -17.57
C PHE A 40 -20.57 14.24 -17.33
N ILE A 41 -21.64 13.43 -17.30
CA ILE A 41 -23.03 13.89 -17.13
C ILE A 41 -23.36 14.17 -15.66
N THR A 42 -23.06 13.22 -14.78
CA THR A 42 -23.54 13.21 -13.38
C THR A 42 -22.46 13.57 -12.36
N LYS A 43 -21.19 13.63 -12.78
CA LYS A 43 -20.02 13.80 -11.89
C LYS A 43 -19.93 12.75 -10.79
N ASN A 44 -20.50 11.56 -11.03
CA ASN A 44 -20.51 10.41 -10.13
C ASN A 44 -20.04 9.16 -10.88
N GLY A 45 -19.68 8.11 -10.14
CA GLY A 45 -19.32 6.79 -10.68
C GLY A 45 -17.91 6.36 -10.27
N MET A 46 -17.47 5.19 -10.75
CA MET A 46 -16.16 4.63 -10.36
C MET A 46 -14.98 5.56 -10.73
N THR A 47 -15.09 6.34 -11.79
CA THR A 47 -14.01 7.28 -12.18
C THR A 47 -13.83 8.46 -11.21
N THR A 48 -14.70 8.61 -10.21
CA THR A 48 -14.49 9.56 -9.10
C THR A 48 -13.83 8.90 -7.88
N SER A 49 -13.60 7.59 -7.93
CA SER A 49 -13.03 6.81 -6.83
C SER A 49 -11.54 7.12 -6.66
N THR A 50 -11.09 7.15 -5.41
CA THR A 50 -9.68 7.30 -5.06
C THR A 50 -9.06 5.93 -4.79
N THR A 51 -7.77 5.74 -5.05
CA THR A 51 -7.11 4.47 -4.71
C THR A 51 -7.00 4.24 -3.20
N ALA A 52 -6.90 5.31 -2.41
CA ALA A 52 -6.95 5.29 -0.94
C ALA A 52 -8.39 5.59 -0.47
N HIS A 53 -9.19 4.55 -0.27
CA HIS A 53 -10.60 4.70 0.16
C HIS A 53 -10.73 4.97 1.65
N ALA A 54 -9.82 4.43 2.47
CA ALA A 54 -9.75 4.71 3.90
C ALA A 54 -8.31 4.64 4.39
N MET A 55 -8.02 5.34 5.49
CA MET A 55 -6.71 5.33 6.13
C MET A 55 -6.86 5.24 7.64
N ALA A 56 -5.88 4.62 8.28
CA ALA A 56 -5.81 4.52 9.74
C ALA A 56 -4.37 4.74 10.21
N PHE A 57 -4.22 5.35 11.38
CA PHE A 57 -2.93 5.48 12.08
C PHE A 57 -3.03 4.70 13.38
N LEU A 58 -2.15 3.73 13.55
CA LEU A 58 -2.15 2.81 14.68
C LEU A 58 -0.81 2.87 15.41
N ALA A 59 -0.86 2.77 16.73
CA ALA A 59 0.29 2.51 17.57
C ALA A 59 0.39 1.00 17.81
N THR A 60 1.54 0.41 17.47
CA THR A 60 1.81 -1.00 17.75
C THR A 60 1.90 -1.26 19.26
N PRO A 61 1.72 -2.51 19.71
CA PRO A 61 2.01 -2.89 21.09
C PRO A 61 3.40 -2.45 21.56
N LYS A 62 4.41 -2.49 20.68
CA LYS A 62 5.76 -2.00 20.99
C LYS A 62 5.76 -0.51 21.35
N ALA A 63 5.17 0.36 20.53
CA ALA A 63 5.10 1.80 20.83
C ALA A 63 4.42 2.07 22.19
N LYS A 64 3.39 1.29 22.53
CA LYS A 64 2.71 1.39 23.83
C LYS A 64 3.62 0.98 24.99
N LEU A 65 4.37 -0.13 24.84
CA LEU A 65 5.32 -0.61 25.85
C LEU A 65 6.47 0.37 26.08
N GLU A 66 6.88 1.11 25.06
CA GLU A 66 7.93 2.14 25.14
C GLU A 66 7.43 3.47 25.73
N GLY A 67 6.18 3.53 26.19
CA GLY A 67 5.62 4.74 26.79
C GLY A 67 5.27 5.83 25.78
N LEU A 68 5.23 5.50 24.49
CA LEU A 68 4.85 6.44 23.41
C LEU A 68 3.33 6.61 23.27
N GLY A 69 2.53 5.88 24.07
CA GLY A 69 1.08 6.00 24.10
C GLY A 69 0.43 5.74 22.74
N ASP A 70 -0.40 6.67 22.28
CA ASP A 70 -1.12 6.60 20.99
C ASP A 70 -0.32 7.21 19.83
N TRP A 71 0.98 7.47 20.02
CA TRP A 71 1.82 7.96 18.93
C TRP A 71 1.99 6.83 17.90
N SER A 72 1.41 7.00 16.71
CA SER A 72 1.33 5.97 15.65
C SER A 72 2.63 5.71 14.86
N ASP A 73 3.10 4.47 14.88
CA ASP A 73 4.24 3.94 14.13
C ASP A 73 3.82 3.14 12.88
N ILE A 74 2.52 2.90 12.69
CA ILE A 74 1.95 2.26 11.50
C ILE A 74 0.86 3.11 10.87
N GLN A 75 0.95 3.34 9.56
CA GLN A 75 -0.14 3.84 8.72
C GLN A 75 -0.71 2.71 7.88
N LEU A 76 -2.03 2.57 7.87
CA LEU A 76 -2.77 1.68 6.99
C LEU A 76 -3.46 2.50 5.90
N ILE A 77 -3.41 2.02 4.67
CA ILE A 77 -4.14 2.60 3.53
C ILE A 77 -4.94 1.47 2.88
N TYR A 78 -6.25 1.53 3.03
CA TYR A 78 -7.17 0.57 2.45
C TYR A 78 -7.46 0.93 0.99
N SER A 79 -7.24 -0.04 0.10
CA SER A 79 -7.60 0.04 -1.30
C SER A 79 -8.63 -1.02 -1.65
N GLY A 80 -9.81 -0.56 -2.06
CA GLY A 80 -10.91 -1.41 -2.51
C GLY A 80 -10.80 -1.81 -3.98
N PHE A 81 -9.67 -1.51 -4.61
CA PHE A 81 -9.37 -2.01 -5.95
C PHE A 81 -8.87 -3.45 -5.84
N SER A 82 -9.59 -4.34 -6.50
CA SER A 82 -9.21 -5.74 -6.69
C SER A 82 -8.10 -5.89 -7.71
N ILE A 83 -7.59 -7.11 -7.82
CA ILE A 83 -6.59 -7.46 -8.83
C ILE A 83 -7.26 -7.51 -10.22
N PHE A 84 -6.97 -6.49 -11.03
CA PHE A 84 -7.32 -6.41 -12.45
C PHE A 84 -6.20 -6.97 -13.32
N LYS A 85 -6.43 -7.17 -14.62
CA LYS A 85 -5.51 -7.88 -15.54
C LYS A 85 -4.10 -7.32 -15.56
N GLU A 86 -3.96 -6.00 -15.58
CA GLU A 86 -2.66 -5.30 -15.63
C GLU A 86 -2.13 -4.90 -14.24
N TYR A 87 -2.79 -5.31 -13.15
CA TYR A 87 -2.44 -4.88 -11.78
C TYR A 87 -0.97 -5.09 -11.45
N ALA A 88 -0.43 -6.29 -11.72
CA ALA A 88 0.96 -6.61 -11.42
C ALA A 88 1.95 -5.75 -12.21
N ARG A 89 1.64 -5.43 -13.47
CA ARG A 89 2.45 -4.55 -14.31
C ARG A 89 2.43 -3.11 -13.80
N ASP A 90 1.24 -2.60 -13.50
CA ASP A 90 1.06 -1.21 -13.07
C ASP A 90 1.71 -0.95 -11.70
N VAL A 91 1.53 -1.87 -10.74
CA VAL A 91 2.21 -1.80 -9.44
C VAL A 91 3.73 -1.95 -9.59
N ALA A 92 4.20 -2.87 -10.45
CA ALA A 92 5.63 -3.02 -10.71
C ALA A 92 6.25 -1.75 -11.28
N HIS A 93 5.57 -1.10 -12.24
CA HIS A 93 6.01 0.16 -12.82
C HIS A 93 6.02 1.27 -11.76
N GLY A 94 4.92 1.45 -11.04
CA GLY A 94 4.75 2.56 -10.09
C GLY A 94 5.70 2.50 -8.89
N PHE A 95 6.09 1.30 -8.44
CA PHE A 95 6.88 1.09 -7.22
C PHE A 95 8.23 0.41 -7.46
N HIS A 96 8.66 0.31 -8.72
CA HIS A 96 9.92 -0.33 -9.10
C HIS A 96 10.09 -1.75 -8.53
N MET A 97 9.03 -2.55 -8.61
CA MET A 97 9.00 -3.93 -8.15
C MET A 97 9.22 -4.90 -9.30
N ASP A 98 9.57 -6.16 -8.97
CA ASP A 98 9.76 -7.22 -9.95
C ASP A 98 8.40 -7.68 -10.53
N PRO A 99 8.09 -7.38 -11.80
CA PRO A 99 6.79 -7.69 -12.39
C PRO A 99 6.53 -9.19 -12.48
N VAL A 100 7.57 -10.02 -12.63
CA VAL A 100 7.41 -11.48 -12.72
C VAL A 100 6.98 -12.05 -11.38
N LYS A 101 7.56 -11.56 -10.29
CA LYS A 101 7.16 -11.96 -8.93
C LYS A 101 5.76 -11.50 -8.59
N LEU A 102 5.41 -10.25 -8.92
CA LEU A 102 4.06 -9.74 -8.68
C LEU A 102 3.01 -10.50 -9.51
N GLN A 103 3.29 -10.78 -10.79
CA GLN A 103 2.38 -11.56 -11.63
C GLN A 103 2.13 -12.93 -11.03
N LYS A 104 3.20 -13.66 -10.67
CA LYS A 104 3.09 -14.99 -10.04
C LYS A 104 2.33 -14.94 -8.72
N TYR A 105 2.48 -13.86 -7.95
CA TYR A 105 1.78 -13.70 -6.68
C TYR A 105 0.28 -13.43 -6.89
N TYR A 106 -0.09 -12.56 -7.83
CA TYR A 106 -1.47 -12.08 -7.99
C TYR A 106 -2.31 -12.82 -9.04
N GLU A 107 -1.73 -13.67 -9.90
CA GLU A 107 -2.44 -14.35 -11.00
C GLU A 107 -3.70 -15.10 -10.55
N HIS A 108 -3.67 -15.71 -9.36
CA HIS A 108 -4.78 -16.48 -8.81
C HIS A 108 -5.99 -15.63 -8.40
N ALA A 109 -5.81 -14.31 -8.30
CA ALA A 109 -6.79 -13.35 -7.80
C ALA A 109 -7.36 -12.42 -8.89
N VAL A 110 -6.85 -12.52 -10.12
CA VAL A 110 -7.32 -11.71 -11.25
C VAL A 110 -8.84 -11.87 -11.43
N GLU A 111 -9.55 -10.75 -11.58
CA GLU A 111 -11.00 -10.66 -11.77
C GLU A 111 -11.84 -11.24 -10.60
N LYS A 112 -11.23 -11.43 -9.42
CA LYS A 112 -11.95 -11.80 -8.19
C LYS A 112 -12.06 -10.61 -7.27
N ASP A 113 -13.29 -10.36 -6.80
CA ASP A 113 -13.56 -9.34 -5.79
C ASP A 113 -12.65 -9.55 -4.58
N SER A 114 -11.91 -8.49 -4.28
CA SER A 114 -10.90 -8.47 -3.24
C SER A 114 -10.48 -7.03 -2.93
N PHE A 115 -9.81 -6.87 -1.79
CA PHE A 115 -9.16 -5.62 -1.43
C PHE A 115 -7.71 -5.85 -1.01
N THR A 116 -6.95 -4.76 -0.98
CA THR A 116 -5.59 -4.73 -0.43
C THR A 116 -5.48 -3.65 0.64
N VAL A 117 -4.54 -3.84 1.55
CA VAL A 117 -4.20 -2.85 2.56
C VAL A 117 -2.70 -2.62 2.48
N LEU A 118 -2.30 -1.39 2.21
CA LEU A 118 -0.91 -0.99 2.29
C LEU A 118 -0.60 -0.68 3.75
N THR A 119 0.43 -1.33 4.27
CA THR A 119 0.92 -1.14 5.63
C THR A 119 2.26 -0.43 5.55
N SER A 120 2.32 0.77 6.10
CA SER A 120 3.47 1.66 6.01
C SER A 120 4.03 1.97 7.40
N LEU A 121 5.36 2.06 7.50
CA LEU A 121 6.00 2.60 8.70
C LEU A 121 5.76 4.11 8.75
N ALA A 122 5.02 4.58 9.75
CA ALA A 122 4.78 6.01 9.94
C ALA A 122 5.97 6.73 10.59
N ARG A 123 6.89 5.97 11.21
CA ARG A 123 8.10 6.47 11.87
C ARG A 123 9.26 5.51 11.71
N PRO A 124 9.78 5.32 10.48
CA PRO A 124 10.98 4.52 10.30
C PRO A 124 12.13 5.15 11.09
N VAL A 125 12.94 4.34 11.75
CA VAL A 125 14.16 4.74 12.45
C VAL A 125 15.32 4.85 11.49
N GLN A 126 15.35 4.00 10.46
CA GLN A 126 16.39 4.02 9.44
C GLN A 126 16.44 5.37 8.72
N ARG A 127 17.66 5.86 8.48
CA ARG A 127 17.95 7.04 7.66
C ARG A 127 18.79 6.62 6.47
N GLY A 128 18.42 7.09 5.29
CA GLY A 128 19.16 6.89 4.07
C GLY A 128 20.03 8.09 3.71
N GLU A 129 20.55 8.07 2.49
CA GLU A 129 21.30 9.16 1.91
C GLU A 129 20.91 9.46 0.46
N ILE A 130 21.04 10.74 0.11
CA ILE A 130 20.97 11.25 -1.26
C ILE A 130 22.25 12.03 -1.50
N LEU A 131 23.11 11.52 -2.38
CA LEU A 131 24.41 12.10 -2.70
C LEU A 131 24.48 12.47 -4.19
N LEU A 132 25.19 13.56 -4.49
CA LEU A 132 25.58 13.88 -5.85
C LEU A 132 26.58 12.82 -6.35
N ARG A 133 26.41 12.36 -7.58
CA ARG A 133 27.41 11.48 -8.23
C ARG A 133 28.61 12.25 -8.77
N SER A 134 28.38 13.48 -9.20
CA SER A 134 29.39 14.39 -9.73
C SER A 134 28.96 15.85 -9.51
N SER A 135 29.74 16.80 -10.03
CA SER A 135 29.36 18.21 -10.06
C SER A 135 28.43 18.59 -11.23
N ASP A 136 28.14 17.66 -12.15
CA ASP A 136 27.22 17.90 -13.26
C ASP A 136 25.76 17.87 -12.75
N PRO A 137 24.98 18.95 -12.90
CA PRO A 137 23.59 18.98 -12.45
C PRO A 137 22.65 18.05 -13.23
N TYR A 138 23.07 17.51 -14.39
CA TYR A 138 22.30 16.56 -15.19
C TYR A 138 22.58 15.10 -14.83
N ASP A 139 23.61 14.83 -14.03
CA ASP A 139 23.88 13.48 -13.56
C ASP A 139 22.82 13.02 -12.57
N THR A 140 22.46 11.74 -12.65
CA THR A 140 21.54 11.12 -11.70
C THR A 140 22.10 11.14 -10.27
N LEU A 141 21.21 11.22 -9.29
CA LEU A 141 21.59 11.14 -7.88
C LEU A 141 21.95 9.70 -7.49
N HIS A 142 22.80 9.55 -6.48
CA HIS A 142 22.90 8.31 -5.73
C HIS A 142 21.89 8.39 -4.58
N ILE A 143 20.83 7.58 -4.65
CA ILE A 143 19.77 7.51 -3.65
C ILE A 143 19.83 6.12 -3.01
N ASP A 144 20.14 6.07 -1.72
CA ASP A 144 20.08 4.86 -0.91
C ASP A 144 19.25 5.12 0.35
N PRO A 145 17.95 4.78 0.34
CA PRO A 145 17.07 4.92 1.50
C PRO A 145 17.42 3.97 2.65
N LYS A 146 18.22 2.93 2.38
CA LYS A 146 18.59 1.87 3.35
C LYS A 146 17.41 1.11 3.92
N TYR A 147 16.27 1.03 3.21
CA TYR A 147 15.06 0.38 3.71
C TYR A 147 15.34 -1.00 4.29
N LEU A 148 14.68 -1.30 5.41
CA LEU A 148 14.72 -2.61 6.08
C LEU A 148 16.12 -3.06 6.54
N GLN A 149 17.11 -2.16 6.62
CA GLN A 149 18.41 -2.46 7.25
C GLN A 149 18.35 -2.33 8.77
N ASN A 150 17.36 -1.63 9.31
CA ASN A 150 17.11 -1.56 10.75
C ASN A 150 16.16 -2.68 11.20
N GLN A 151 16.59 -3.46 12.18
CA GLN A 151 15.82 -4.59 12.69
C GLN A 151 14.52 -4.16 13.39
N GLU A 152 14.49 -3.00 14.03
CA GLU A 152 13.32 -2.47 14.70
C GLU A 152 12.23 -2.05 13.71
N ASP A 153 12.61 -1.41 12.59
CA ASP A 153 11.69 -1.08 11.50
C ASP A 153 11.02 -2.36 10.95
N ILE A 154 11.78 -3.44 10.77
CA ILE A 154 11.25 -4.75 10.37
C ILE A 154 10.23 -5.26 11.40
N GLN A 155 10.55 -5.20 12.70
CA GLN A 155 9.67 -5.72 13.75
C GLN A 155 8.36 -4.94 13.87
N VAL A 156 8.40 -3.61 13.71
CA VAL A 156 7.20 -2.75 13.68
C VAL A 156 6.36 -3.08 12.45
N LEU A 157 6.97 -3.24 11.27
CA LEU A 157 6.26 -3.59 10.05
C LEU A 157 5.58 -4.96 10.15
N ILE A 158 6.25 -5.96 10.72
CA ILE A 158 5.66 -7.29 10.98
C ILE A 158 4.45 -7.19 11.92
N GLN A 159 4.51 -6.35 12.96
CA GLN A 159 3.36 -6.11 13.84
C GLN A 159 2.20 -5.47 13.08
N GLY A 160 2.48 -4.46 12.26
CA GLY A 160 1.48 -3.85 11.38
C GLY A 160 0.82 -4.87 10.46
N VAL A 161 1.59 -5.75 9.81
CA VAL A 161 1.06 -6.83 8.97
C VAL A 161 0.13 -7.74 9.75
N LYS A 162 0.53 -8.21 10.95
CA LYS A 162 -0.32 -9.05 11.80
C LYS A 162 -1.64 -8.37 12.18
N MET A 163 -1.58 -7.08 12.51
CA MET A 163 -2.78 -6.29 12.84
C MET A 163 -3.73 -6.20 11.65
N VAL A 164 -3.22 -6.05 10.43
CA VAL A 164 -4.07 -6.02 9.23
C VAL A 164 -4.67 -7.38 8.92
N VAL A 165 -3.91 -8.49 9.02
CA VAL A 165 -4.48 -9.84 8.85
C VAL A 165 -5.62 -10.05 9.84
N GLU A 166 -5.40 -9.72 11.12
CA GLU A 166 -6.44 -9.84 12.14
C GLU A 166 -7.66 -8.96 11.85
N LEU A 167 -7.44 -7.71 11.41
CA LEU A 167 -8.51 -6.80 11.04
C LEU A 167 -9.34 -7.35 9.87
N ALA A 168 -8.67 -7.80 8.80
CA ALA A 168 -9.30 -8.30 7.58
C ALA A 168 -10.10 -9.59 7.84
N GLU A 169 -9.53 -10.54 8.57
CA GLU A 169 -10.15 -11.87 8.75
C GLU A 169 -11.15 -11.95 9.92
N LYS A 170 -10.99 -11.12 10.96
CA LYS A 170 -11.78 -11.26 12.20
C LYS A 170 -12.74 -10.14 12.49
N SER A 171 -12.65 -9.00 11.80
CA SER A 171 -13.58 -7.90 12.07
C SER A 171 -14.95 -8.17 11.47
N SER A 172 -16.00 -7.77 12.21
CA SER A 172 -17.38 -7.88 11.71
C SER A 172 -17.62 -7.02 10.46
N SER A 173 -16.87 -5.94 10.27
CA SER A 173 -16.97 -5.08 9.10
C SER A 173 -16.54 -5.82 7.82
N PHE A 174 -15.40 -6.51 7.84
CA PHE A 174 -14.91 -7.25 6.69
C PHE A 174 -15.64 -8.58 6.48
N GLN A 175 -16.04 -9.26 7.57
CA GLN A 175 -16.89 -10.46 7.48
C GLN A 175 -18.24 -10.20 6.79
N ARG A 176 -18.83 -9.00 6.94
CA ARG A 176 -20.08 -8.63 6.25
C ARG A 176 -19.95 -8.61 4.73
N ILE A 177 -18.76 -8.35 4.20
CA ILE A 177 -18.49 -8.41 2.76
C ILE A 177 -17.92 -9.76 2.33
N GLY A 178 -17.87 -10.75 3.23
CA GLY A 178 -17.40 -12.10 2.92
C GLY A 178 -15.88 -12.25 2.86
N ALA A 179 -15.14 -11.37 3.56
CA ALA A 179 -13.72 -11.54 3.81
C ALA A 179 -13.43 -12.65 4.83
#